data_AF-A0A5K1D393-F1
#
_entry.id   AF-A0A5K1D393-F1
#
_cell.length_a   1.000
_cell.length_b   1.000
_cell.length_c   1.000
_cell.angle_alpha   90.00
_cell.angle_beta   90.00
_cell.angle_gamma   90.00
#
_symmetry.space_group_name_H-M   'P 1'
#
loop_
_entity.id
_entity.type
_entity.pdbx_description
1 polymer ?
#
loop_
_entity_poly.entity_id
_entity_poly.type
_entity_poly.pdbx_seq_one_letter_code
_entity_poly.pdbx_strand_id
1 'polypeptide(L)' 'VALLSRVHHRNLVSFIGYCDEAEKMILIYEYLPRGNLHQALSGKKFMDLDLRYF' A
#
# COMPACT_ATOMS: atom_id res chain seq x y z
N VAL A 1 3.10 1.02 -16.15
CA VAL A 1 3.65 2.02 -15.20
C VAL A 1 3.28 3.47 -15.53
N ALA A 2 3.35 3.92 -16.79
CA ALA A 2 3.20 5.34 -17.15
C ALA A 2 1.95 6.07 -16.62
N LEU A 3 0.81 5.39 -16.42
CA LEU A 3 -0.37 6.01 -15.80
C LEU A 3 -0.15 6.25 -14.30
N LEU A 4 0.30 5.23 -13.57
CA LEU A 4 0.53 5.29 -12.12
C LEU A 4 1.58 6.36 -11.74
N SER A 5 2.59 6.56 -12.59
CA SER A 5 3.61 7.61 -12.40
C SER A 5 3.08 9.04 -12.55
N ARG A 6 1.90 9.25 -13.16
CA ARG A 6 1.35 10.59 -13.43
C ARG A 6 0.19 10.96 -12.52
N VAL A 7 -0.38 10.00 -11.81
CA VAL A 7 -1.55 10.22 -10.97
C VAL A 7 -1.11 10.47 -9.54
N HIS A 8 -1.27 11.71 -9.09
CA HIS A 8 -1.13 12.11 -7.69
C HIS A 8 -2.48 12.62 -7.19
N HIS A 9 -3.15 11.84 -6.34
CA HIS A 9 -4.48 12.19 -5.83
C HIS A 9 -4.61 11.81 -4.35
N ARG A 10 -5.27 12.65 -3.55
CA ARG A 10 -5.40 12.48 -2.09
C ARG A 10 -6.04 11.17 -1.61
N ASN A 11 -6.78 10.48 -2.49
CA ASN A 11 -7.47 9.22 -2.19
C ASN A 11 -6.84 8.02 -2.90
N LEU A 12 -5.66 8.21 -3.51
CA LEU A 12 -4.89 7.15 -4.15
C LEU A 12 -3.53 7.08 -3.47
N VAL A 13 -3.09 5.86 -3.18
CA VAL A 13 -1.76 5.62 -2.60
C VAL A 13 -0.67 6.11 -3.55
N SER A 14 0.30 6.84 -2.99
CA SER A 14 1.40 7.42 -3.75
C SER A 14 2.29 6.30 -4.32
N PHE A 15 2.39 6.27 -5.64
CA PHE A 15 3.31 5.39 -6.34
C PHE A 15 4.73 5.99 -6.30
N ILE A 16 5.70 5.20 -5.85
CA ILE A 16 7.09 5.64 -5.67
C ILE A 16 7.95 5.18 -6.85
N GLY A 17 7.77 3.94 -7.30
CA GLY A 17 8.58 3.37 -8.37
C GLY A 17 8.28 1.91 -8.64
N TYR A 18 9.06 1.30 -9.52
CA TYR A 18 8.94 -0.11 -9.85
C TYR A 18 10.31 -0.69 -10.15
N CYS A 19 10.41 -2.01 -9.99
CA CYS A 19 11.51 -2.80 -10.52
C CYS A 19 10.92 -3.77 -11.54
N ASP A 20 11.57 -3.84 -12.69
CA ASP A 20 11.23 -4.77 -13.78
C ASP A 20 12.50 -5.52 -14.14
N GLU A 21 12.71 -6.65 -13.46
CA GLU A 21 13.89 -7.48 -13.62
C GLU A 21 13.48 -8.93 -13.88
N ALA A 22 14.01 -9.48 -14.97
CA ALA A 22 13.68 -10.81 -15.48
C ALA A 22 12.16 -10.99 -15.66
N GLU A 23 11.57 -12.02 -15.03
CA GLU A 23 10.13 -12.33 -15.12
C GLU A 23 9.33 -11.79 -13.92
N LYS A 24 9.90 -10.85 -13.17
CA LYS A 24 9.27 -10.29 -11.97
C LYS A 24 9.08 -8.79 -12.11
N MET A 25 7.84 -8.36 -11.95
CA MET A 25 7.48 -6.95 -11.82
C MET A 25 7.14 -6.65 -10.36
N ILE A 26 7.86 -5.71 -9.76
CA ILE A 26 7.66 -5.24 -8.40
C ILE A 26 7.20 -3.79 -8.45
N LEU A 27 6.14 -3.48 -7.71
CA LEU A 27 5.64 -2.11 -7.56
C LEU A 27 5.91 -1.61 -6.15
N ILE A 28 6.41 -0.37 -6.05
CA ILE A 28 6.77 0.29 -4.81
C ILE A 28 5.76 1.43 -4.58
N TYR A 29 5.05 1.37 -3.46
CA TYR A 29 4.08 2.36 -3.02
C TYR A 29 4.42 2.85 -1.61
N GLU A 30 3.85 3.97 -1.20
CA GLU A 30 3.85 4.34 0.22
C GLU A 30 3.10 3.29 1.06
N TYR A 31 3.56 3.07 2.28
CA TYR A 31 2.96 2.11 3.20
C TYR A 31 1.67 2.67 3.81
N LEU A 32 0.61 1.85 3.82
CA LEU A 32 -0.68 2.19 4.42
C LEU A 32 -0.91 1.39 5.72
N PRO A 33 -0.61 1.97 6.90
CA PRO A 33 -0.62 1.24 8.17
C PRO A 33 -2.00 0.77 8.63
N ARG A 34 -3.08 1.41 8.14
CA ARG A 34 -4.46 1.16 8.60
C ARG A 34 -5.14 -0.05 7.94
N GLY A 35 -4.41 -0.82 7.15
CA GLY A 35 -4.96 -1.96 6.42
C GLY A 35 -5.94 -1.54 5.32
N ASN A 36 -6.74 -2.50 4.85
CA ASN A 36 -7.66 -2.28 3.73
C ASN A 36 -9.11 -2.01 4.19
N LEU A 37 -9.92 -1.46 3.28
CA LEU A 37 -11.31 -1.11 3.56
C LEU A 37 -12.16 -2.31 4.02
N HIS A 38 -11.94 -3.48 3.43
CA HIS A 38 -12.67 -4.68 3.83
C HIS A 38 -12.44 -5.01 5.30
N GLN A 39 -11.20 -4.89 5.79
CA GLN A 39 -10.88 -5.09 7.20
C GLN A 39 -11.62 -4.07 8.08
N ALA A 40 -11.61 -2.79 7.71
CA ALA A 40 -12.32 -1.74 8.44
C ALA A 40 -13.83 -2.00 8.55
N LEU A 41 -14.44 -2.56 7.49
CA LEU A 41 -15.87 -2.88 7.45
C LEU A 41 -16.21 -4.23 8.09
N SER A 42 -15.25 -5.14 8.21
CA SER A 42 -15.47 -6.50 8.76
C SER A 42 -15.67 -6.54 10.28
N GLY A 43 -15.53 -5.40 10.98
CA GLY A 43 -15.69 -5.31 12.44
C GLY A 43 -14.57 -5.98 13.25
N LYS A 44 -13.60 -6.62 12.58
CA LYS A 44 -12.37 -7.10 13.22
C LYS A 44 -11.48 -5.90 13.49
N LYS A 45 -11.57 -5.34 14.71
CA LYS A 45 -10.61 -4.34 15.19
C LYS A 45 -9.21 -4.89 14.96
N PHE A 46 -8.39 -4.10 14.29
CA PHE A 46 -6.97 -4.32 14.12
C PHE A 46 -6.39 -4.59 15.51
N MET A 47 -6.18 -5.86 15.86
CA MET A 47 -5.46 -6.21 17.08
C MET A 47 -4.00 -5.87 16.81
N ASP A 48 -3.69 -4.58 16.96
CA ASP A 48 -2.47 -4.03 17.51
C ASP A 48 -1.20 -4.85 17.24
N LEU A 49 -0.89 -5.08 15.97
CA LEU A 49 0.43 -5.56 15.56
C LEU A 49 1.43 -4.42 15.38
N ASP A 50 1.04 -3.18 15.70
CA ASP A 50 1.94 -2.02 15.72
C ASP A 50 2.65 -1.84 17.08
N LEU A 51 2.17 -2.48 18.17
CA LEU A 51 2.80 -2.43 19.50
C LEU A 51 3.71 -3.64 19.84
N ARG A 52 4.19 -4.40 18.85
CA ARG A 52 5.19 -5.47 19.08
C ARG A 52 6.52 -5.27 18.34
N TYR A 53 6.81 -4.02 17.97
CA TYR A 53 8.15 -3.58 17.55
C TYR A 53 8.64 -2.36 18.36
N PHE A 54 8.31 -2.35 19.66
CA PHE A 54 9.19 -1.87 20.73
C PHE A 54 9.44 -3.03 21.69
#